data_AF-A0AAN6WG30-F1
#
_entry.id   AF-A0AAN6WG30-F1
#
_cell.length_a   1.000
_cell.length_b   1.000
_cell.length_c   1.000
_cell.angle_alpha   90.00
_cell.angle_beta   90.00
_cell.angle_gamma   90.00
#
_symmetry.space_group_name_H-M   'P 1'
#
loop_
_entity.id
_entity.type
_entity.pdbx_description
1 polymer ?
#
loop_
_entity_poly.entity_id
_entity_poly.type
_entity_poly.pdbx_seq_one_letter_code
_entity_poly.pdbx_strand_id
1 'polypeptide(L)'
;LVASASAVDFYLYANNDCGGSNMRCNGFNPNTCCGTNQSNSPYQSIAVRGIQTGWSMYGRGYGDGNYARLQTVSSNNGNDWICNRSNGFRYTGAGYNLVGRKRAD
;
A
#
# COMPACT_ATOMS: atom_id res chain seq x y z
N LEU A 1 9.93 10.87 21.09
CA LEU A 1 8.76 10.13 20.57
C LEU A 1 8.33 10.79 19.26
N VAL A 2 8.90 10.39 18.11
CA VAL A 2 8.59 11.05 16.83
C VAL A 2 7.54 10.21 16.10
N ALA A 3 6.29 10.48 16.43
CA ALA A 3 5.17 10.15 15.57
C ALA A 3 5.33 10.94 14.27
N SER A 4 5.85 10.29 13.25
CA SER A 4 5.58 10.69 11.87
C SER A 4 4.88 9.55 11.18
N ALA A 5 3.80 9.06 11.80
CA ALA A 5 2.84 8.22 11.13
C ALA A 5 2.10 9.10 10.11
N SER A 6 2.70 9.31 8.94
CA SER A 6 1.99 9.90 7.81
C SER A 6 0.87 8.94 7.49
N ALA A 7 -0.34 9.23 7.95
CA ALA A 7 -1.48 8.36 7.74
C ALA A 7 -1.76 8.32 6.23
N VAL A 8 -1.57 7.16 5.61
CA VAL A 8 -1.75 7.00 4.17
C VAL A 8 -3.06 6.28 3.90
N ASP A 9 -3.61 6.55 2.73
CA ASP A 9 -4.75 5.84 2.20
C ASP A 9 -4.29 4.64 1.38
N PHE A 10 -4.85 3.47 1.65
CA PHE A 10 -4.73 2.30 0.77
C PHE A 10 -5.98 2.13 -0.08
N TYR A 11 -5.77 1.73 -1.32
CA TYR A 11 -6.83 1.45 -2.28
C TYR A 11 -6.54 0.10 -2.91
N LEU A 12 -7.39 -0.89 -2.63
CA LEU A 12 -7.29 -2.20 -3.26
C LEU A 12 -8.26 -2.23 -4.44
N TYR A 13 -7.75 -2.30 -5.66
CA TYR A 13 -8.52 -2.29 -6.89
C TYR A 13 -8.74 -3.70 -7.42
N ALA A 14 -9.94 -3.96 -7.93
CA ALA A 14 -10.24 -5.22 -8.61
C ALA A 14 -9.55 -5.35 -9.98
N ASN A 15 -9.20 -4.22 -10.61
CA ASN A 15 -8.45 -4.18 -11.87
C ASN A 15 -6.94 -4.10 -11.63
N ASN A 16 -6.14 -4.37 -12.66
CA ASN A 16 -4.68 -4.38 -12.59
C ASN A 16 -4.01 -3.03 -12.92
N ASP A 17 -4.77 -1.93 -12.91
CA ASP A 17 -4.31 -0.63 -13.38
C ASP A 17 -4.30 0.43 -12.27
N CYS A 18 -4.50 0.02 -11.01
CA CYS A 18 -4.70 0.93 -9.87
C CYS A 18 -5.83 1.94 -10.12
N GLY A 19 -6.88 1.52 -10.83
CA GLY A 19 -8.03 2.32 -11.23
C GLY A 19 -9.34 1.53 -11.24
N GLY A 20 -10.46 2.24 -11.12
CA GLY A 20 -11.81 1.66 -11.05
C GLY A 20 -12.28 1.33 -9.63
N SER A 21 -13.17 0.35 -9.50
CA SER A 21 -13.76 -0.07 -8.22
C SER A 21 -12.69 -0.53 -7.24
N ASN A 22 -12.73 0.04 -6.04
CA ASN A 22 -11.74 -0.22 -5.02
C ASN A 22 -12.34 -0.29 -3.61
N MET A 23 -11.64 -1.01 -2.75
CA MET A 23 -11.78 -0.89 -1.30
C MET A 23 -10.79 0.16 -0.82
N ARG A 24 -11.30 1.22 -0.20
CA ARG A 24 -10.48 2.29 0.38
C ARG A 24 -10.31 2.06 1.89
N CYS A 25 -9.07 2.22 2.33
CA CYS A 25 -8.69 2.23 3.73
C CYS A 25 -8.02 3.56 4.04
N ASN A 26 -8.71 4.45 4.74
CA ASN A 26 -8.22 5.80 5.02
C ASN A 26 -7.48 5.85 6.36
N GLY A 27 -6.38 6.61 6.40
CA GLY A 27 -5.72 6.99 7.63
C GLY A 27 -4.97 5.86 8.32
N PHE A 28 -4.36 4.95 7.55
CA PHE A 28 -3.66 3.81 8.14
C PHE A 28 -2.25 4.19 8.60
N ASN A 29 -1.89 3.66 9.76
CA ASN A 29 -0.59 3.87 10.40
C ASN A 29 0.51 2.96 9.82
N PRO A 30 1.78 3.36 9.92
CA PRO A 30 2.89 2.53 9.46
C PRO A 30 2.90 1.21 10.23
N ASN A 31 3.27 0.11 9.56
CA ASN A 31 3.18 -1.27 10.06
C ASN A 31 1.76 -1.82 10.26
N THR A 32 0.72 -1.08 9.88
CA THR A 32 -0.65 -1.61 9.85
C THR A 32 -0.95 -2.13 8.46
N CYS A 33 -1.71 -3.22 8.38
CA CYS A 33 -2.15 -3.79 7.12
C CYS A 33 -3.65 -3.57 6.94
N CYS A 34 -4.06 -3.14 5.76
CA CYS A 34 -5.46 -3.05 5.38
C CYS A 34 -5.81 -3.99 4.24
N GLY A 35 -6.97 -4.64 4.33
CA GLY A 35 -7.47 -5.55 3.33
C GLY A 35 -8.45 -6.54 3.90
N THR A 36 -8.49 -7.71 3.28
CA THR A 36 -9.39 -8.82 3.60
C THR A 36 -8.62 -10.02 4.14
N ASN A 37 -9.23 -10.71 5.10
CA ASN A 37 -8.72 -11.98 5.61
C ASN A 37 -9.02 -13.15 4.64
N GLN A 38 -9.79 -12.91 3.57
CA GLN A 38 -10.08 -13.94 2.59
C GLN A 38 -8.90 -14.20 1.67
N SER A 39 -8.58 -15.48 1.49
CA SER A 39 -7.50 -15.94 0.61
C SER A 39 -7.83 -15.71 -0.87
N ASN A 40 -9.11 -15.81 -1.27
CA ASN A 40 -9.58 -15.53 -2.63
C ASN A 40 -10.09 -14.08 -2.78
N SER A 41 -9.20 -13.12 -2.63
CA SER A 41 -9.53 -11.70 -2.80
C SER A 41 -9.66 -11.32 -4.29
N PRO A 42 -10.64 -10.49 -4.68
CA PRO A 42 -10.77 -10.02 -6.06
C PRO A 42 -9.74 -8.95 -6.45
N TYR A 43 -8.92 -8.44 -5.52
CA TYR A 43 -8.05 -7.31 -5.80
C TYR A 43 -6.81 -7.71 -6.60
N GLN A 44 -6.62 -7.04 -7.75
CA GLN A 44 -5.50 -7.25 -8.66
C GLN A 44 -4.49 -6.10 -8.62
N SER A 45 -4.79 -4.99 -7.96
CA SER A 45 -3.76 -3.98 -7.70
C SER A 45 -4.01 -3.22 -6.42
N ILE A 46 -2.97 -2.59 -5.91
CA ILE A 46 -3.01 -1.76 -4.71
C ILE A 46 -2.42 -0.41 -5.07
N ALA A 47 -3.13 0.67 -4.75
CA ALA A 47 -2.51 1.98 -4.67
C ALA A 47 -2.35 2.43 -3.23
N VAL A 48 -1.24 3.11 -2.96
CA VAL A 48 -1.03 3.86 -1.73
C VAL A 48 -1.06 5.33 -2.09
N ARG A 49 -1.83 6.16 -1.38
CA ARG A 49 -1.92 7.61 -1.62
C ARG A 49 -1.91 8.37 -0.29
N GLY A 50 -1.82 9.69 -0.37
CA GLY A 50 -1.69 10.53 0.83
C GLY A 50 -0.27 10.55 1.37
N ILE A 51 0.71 10.23 0.52
CA ILE A 51 2.13 10.33 0.88
C ILE A 51 2.50 11.80 0.85
N GLN A 52 2.88 12.34 1.99
CA GLN A 52 3.36 13.72 2.07
C GLN A 52 4.62 13.89 1.21
N THR A 53 4.67 14.97 0.44
CA THR A 53 5.81 15.32 -0.40
C THR A 53 7.07 15.42 0.46
N GLY A 54 8.18 14.83 0.01
CA GLY A 54 9.42 14.77 0.78
C GLY A 54 9.52 13.61 1.78
N TRP A 55 8.58 12.67 1.77
CA TRP A 55 8.72 11.39 2.48
C TRP A 55 9.07 10.25 1.53
N SER A 56 9.98 9.37 1.97
CA SER A 56 10.29 8.13 1.27
C SER A 56 9.65 6.96 2.01
N MET A 57 8.86 6.17 1.29
CA MET A 57 8.15 5.01 1.85
C MET A 57 8.04 3.86 0.86
N TYR A 58 7.96 2.66 1.41
CA TYR A 58 7.73 1.43 0.65
C TYR A 58 6.30 0.94 0.88
N GLY A 59 5.51 0.87 -0.18
CA GLY A 59 4.21 0.23 -0.23
C GLY A 59 4.36 -1.28 -0.42
N ARG A 60 3.77 -2.05 0.48
CA ARG A 60 3.82 -3.51 0.52
C ARG A 60 2.45 -4.07 0.14
N GLY A 61 2.43 -5.00 -0.79
CA GLY A 61 1.23 -5.77 -1.13
C GLY A 61 1.31 -7.16 -0.56
N TYR A 62 0.23 -7.61 0.08
CA TYR A 62 0.13 -8.92 0.71
C TYR A 62 -0.92 -9.79 -0.01
N GLY A 63 -0.67 -11.10 -0.04
CA GLY A 63 -1.55 -12.12 -0.61
C GLY A 63 -1.77 -13.29 0.36
N ASP A 64 -2.47 -14.32 -0.14
CA ASP A 64 -2.80 -15.57 0.58
C ASP A 64 -3.76 -15.44 1.78
N GLY A 65 -4.28 -14.24 2.06
CA GLY A 65 -5.20 -13.98 3.17
C GLY A 65 -4.46 -13.73 4.48
N ASN A 66 -5.11 -13.06 5.44
CA ASN A 66 -4.54 -12.67 6.73
C ASN A 66 -3.19 -11.92 6.64
N TYR A 67 -2.90 -11.27 5.51
CA TYR A 67 -1.62 -10.60 5.27
C TYR A 67 -0.40 -11.52 5.42
N ALA A 68 -0.60 -12.84 5.24
CA ALA A 68 0.38 -13.85 5.60
C ALA A 68 1.62 -13.81 4.70
N ARG A 69 1.47 -13.42 3.43
CA ARG A 69 2.56 -13.44 2.45
C ARG A 69 2.75 -12.10 1.77
N LEU A 70 3.97 -11.57 1.85
CA LEU A 70 4.39 -10.40 1.09
C LEU A 70 4.54 -10.79 -0.39
N GLN A 71 3.77 -10.13 -1.26
CA GLN A 71 3.78 -10.35 -2.70
C GLN A 71 4.62 -9.30 -3.43
N THR A 72 4.48 -8.03 -3.05
CA THR A 72 5.19 -6.93 -3.70
C THR A 72 5.67 -5.90 -2.71
N VAL A 73 6.75 -5.22 -3.08
CA VAL A 73 7.24 -4.02 -2.41
C VAL A 73 7.61 -3.01 -3.48
N SER A 74 7.08 -1.79 -3.38
CA SER A 74 7.44 -0.70 -4.26
C SER A 74 7.70 0.56 -3.47
N SER A 75 8.67 1.34 -3.92
CA SER A 75 8.94 2.67 -3.38
C SER A 75 7.99 3.69 -3.99
N ASN A 76 7.67 4.75 -3.25
CA ASN A 76 7.08 5.94 -3.84
C ASN A 76 8.06 6.70 -4.74
N ASN A 77 9.37 6.44 -4.65
CA ASN A 77 10.41 7.13 -5.44
C ASN A 77 10.28 8.67 -5.38
N GLY A 78 9.75 9.22 -4.28
CA GLY A 78 9.50 10.65 -4.11
C GLY A 78 8.16 11.15 -4.65
N ASN A 79 7.30 10.27 -5.16
CA ASN A 79 5.94 10.57 -5.60
C ASN A 79 4.96 10.58 -4.41
N ASP A 80 3.79 11.19 -4.56
CA ASP A 80 2.73 11.24 -3.53
C ASP A 80 1.87 9.96 -3.49
N TRP A 81 2.13 9.02 -4.41
CA TRP A 81 1.41 7.76 -4.54
C TRP A 81 2.30 6.61 -5.02
N ILE A 82 1.85 5.38 -4.77
CA ILE A 82 2.44 4.12 -5.23
C ILE A 82 1.35 3.32 -5.93
N CYS A 83 1.70 2.60 -6.99
CA CYS A 83 0.83 1.59 -7.60
C CYS A 83 1.55 0.25 -7.72
N ASN A 84 1.02 -0.74 -7.01
CA ASN A 84 1.42 -2.13 -7.06
C ASN A 84 0.42 -2.91 -7.89
N ARG A 85 0.80 -3.17 -9.13
CA ARG A 85 0.05 -4.05 -10.04
C ARG A 85 0.31 -5.50 -9.67
N SER A 86 -0.69 -6.35 -9.81
CA SER A 86 -0.50 -7.78 -9.64
C SER A 86 -0.07 -8.38 -10.97
N ASN A 87 1.07 -9.05 -10.97
CA ASN A 87 1.54 -9.76 -12.16
C ASN A 87 0.99 -11.20 -12.21
N GLY A 88 -0.33 -11.36 -12.03
CA GLY A 88 -1.02 -12.66 -12.09
C GLY A 88 -1.40 -13.28 -10.74
N PHE A 89 -1.28 -12.55 -9.64
CA PHE A 89 -1.70 -12.97 -8.29
C PHE A 89 -2.88 -12.12 -7.78
N ARG A 90 -3.31 -12.35 -6.54
CA ARG A 90 -4.40 -11.59 -5.92
C ARG A 90 -3.91 -10.99 -4.61
N TYR A 91 -4.13 -9.70 -4.45
CA TYR A 91 -3.84 -9.00 -3.22
C TYR A 91 -4.97 -9.21 -2.24
N THR A 92 -4.63 -9.68 -1.05
CA THR A 92 -5.55 -9.75 0.08
C THR A 92 -5.35 -8.57 1.01
N GLY A 93 -4.22 -7.86 0.90
CA GLY A 93 -3.98 -6.67 1.71
C GLY A 93 -2.86 -5.78 1.25
N ALA A 94 -2.77 -4.62 1.89
CA ALA A 94 -1.84 -3.55 1.62
C ALA A 94 -1.28 -3.00 2.93
N GLY A 95 0.01 -2.74 2.95
CA GLY A 95 0.67 -2.06 4.06
C GLY A 95 1.74 -1.13 3.53
N TYR A 96 2.40 -0.43 4.44
CA TYR A 96 3.54 0.41 4.10
C TYR A 96 4.53 0.47 5.24
N ASN A 97 5.77 0.80 4.88
CA ASN A 97 6.82 1.10 5.83
C ASN A 97 7.43 2.46 5.47
N LEU A 98 7.61 3.28 6.48
CA LEU A 98 8.32 4.54 6.38
C LEU A 98 9.82 4.23 6.35
N VAL A 99 10.51 4.77 5.36
CA VAL A 99 11.98 4.71 5.28
C VAL A 99 12.58 5.87 6.05
N GLY A 100 11.96 7.04 5.94
CA GLY A 100 12.36 8.27 6.60
C GLY A 100 11.87 9.49 5.83
N ARG A 101 12.15 10.68 6.36
CA ARG A 101 12.07 11.90 5.55
C ARG A 101 13.15 11.81 4.49
N LYS A 102 12.84 12.20 3.26
CA LYS A 102 13.86 12.56 2.28
C LYS A 102 14.74 13.60 2.98
N ARG A 103 16.06 13.35 3.07
CA ARG A 103 16.97 14.39 3.58
C ARG A 103 16.69 15.64 2.75
N ALA A 104 16.28 16.72 3.42
CA ALA A 104 16.35 18.03 2.80
C ALA A 104 17.83 18.22 2.47
N ASP A 105 18.12 18.34 1.17
CA ASP A 105 19.33 18.99 0.72
C ASP A 105 19.18 20.49 1.01
#